data_AF-A0A239WLB2-F1
#
_entry.id   AF-A0A239WLB2-F1
#
_cell.length_a   1.000
_cell.length_b   1.000
_cell.length_c   1.000
_cell.angle_alpha   90.00
_cell.angle_beta   90.00
_cell.angle_gamma   90.00
#
_symmetry.space_group_name_H-M   'P 1'
#
loop_
_entity.id
_entity.type
_entity.pdbx_description
1 polymer ?
#
loop_
_entity_poly.entity_id
_entity_poly.type
_entity_poly.pdbx_seq_one_letter_code
_entity_poly.pdbx_strand_id
1 'polypeptide(L)'
;MSVVINNIGLLVTNDPSVGGDGLGQIRDAAVVIDGDRIVWVGRCAEAPAADYQADMTGACIIPGFVDSHSHPVFAGDRSDEFDARMNGQKYEAGGILRTVRRTREASVGLLDAVMTGILDEMALGGTTTVEAKTGYGLDIETEVKLARVASSHTDEVPSWAPTSSGPSTSRTSTSVWCAGRCCKPYVPMCTG
;
A
#
# COMPACT_ATOMS: atom_id res chain seq x y z
N MET A 1 -4.50 26.04 2.31
CA MET A 1 -3.71 26.29 3.53
C MET A 1 -2.43 25.53 3.33
N SER A 2 -1.33 26.26 3.37
CA SER A 2 -0.02 25.81 2.94
C SER A 2 0.89 25.46 4.11
N VAL A 3 1.70 24.41 3.96
CA VAL A 3 2.69 23.97 4.92
C VAL A 3 4.03 23.84 4.22
N VAL A 4 5.08 24.41 4.78
CA VAL A 4 6.46 24.13 4.38
C VAL A 4 7.06 23.07 5.31
N ILE A 5 7.44 21.94 4.74
CA ILE A 5 8.27 20.92 5.37
C ILE A 5 9.71 21.34 5.11
N ASN A 6 10.38 21.82 6.16
CA ASN A 6 11.66 22.50 6.05
C ASN A 6 12.78 21.71 6.74
N ASN A 7 14.03 22.12 6.51
CA ASN A 7 15.22 21.52 7.13
C ASN A 7 15.31 20.00 6.91
N ILE A 8 15.04 19.56 5.67
CA ILE A 8 15.20 18.17 5.24
C ILE A 8 16.68 17.98 4.89
N GLY A 9 17.38 17.05 5.56
CA GLY A 9 18.80 16.83 5.31
C GLY A 9 19.07 16.19 3.94
N LEU A 10 18.19 15.27 3.55
CA LEU A 10 18.17 14.64 2.23
C LEU A 10 16.74 14.38 1.78
N LEU A 11 16.37 14.93 0.63
CA LEU A 11 15.12 14.62 -0.06
C LEU A 11 15.44 13.79 -1.30
N VAL A 12 14.75 12.67 -1.47
CA VAL A 12 14.72 11.93 -2.74
C VAL A 12 13.38 12.21 -3.41
N THR A 13 13.38 12.76 -4.62
CA THR A 13 12.12 13.08 -5.32
C THR A 13 11.64 11.94 -6.23
N ASN A 14 12.52 11.00 -6.58
CA ASN A 14 12.35 10.05 -7.68
C ASN A 14 12.12 10.72 -9.05
N ASP A 15 12.48 12.00 -9.20
CA ASP A 15 12.49 12.69 -10.48
C ASP A 15 13.90 12.64 -11.09
N PRO A 16 14.12 11.88 -12.17
CA PRO A 16 15.44 11.72 -12.77
C PRO A 16 15.97 13.01 -13.42
N SER A 17 15.13 14.03 -13.61
CA SER A 17 15.56 15.35 -14.11
C SER A 17 16.21 16.21 -13.02
N VAL A 18 16.10 15.81 -11.75
CA VAL A 18 16.65 16.51 -10.59
C VAL A 18 17.98 15.88 -10.18
N GLY A 19 18.96 16.69 -9.77
CA GLY A 19 20.21 16.23 -9.13
C GLY A 19 21.24 15.51 -10.02
N GLY A 20 20.83 14.98 -11.18
CA GLY A 20 21.73 14.32 -12.15
C GLY A 20 22.22 12.91 -11.74
N ASP A 21 21.69 12.37 -10.65
CA ASP A 21 22.02 11.04 -10.10
C ASP A 21 21.00 9.95 -10.48
N GLY A 22 19.93 10.31 -11.18
CA GLY A 22 18.84 9.42 -11.57
C GLY A 22 17.82 9.13 -10.46
N LEU A 23 18.04 9.63 -9.25
CA LEU A 23 17.14 9.47 -8.09
C LEU A 23 16.48 10.78 -7.66
N GLY A 24 17.00 11.92 -8.12
CA GLY A 24 16.44 13.21 -7.77
C GLY A 24 16.80 13.67 -6.36
N GLN A 25 18.05 13.45 -5.93
CA GLN A 25 18.47 13.85 -4.58
C GLN A 25 18.68 15.36 -4.45
N ILE A 26 18.14 15.92 -3.36
CA ILE A 26 18.35 17.31 -2.95
C ILE A 26 18.80 17.34 -1.48
N ARG A 27 19.93 17.97 -1.20
CA ARG A 27 20.42 18.21 0.18
C ARG A 27 19.98 19.58 0.67
N ASP A 28 19.80 19.69 1.98
CA ASP A 28 19.29 20.90 2.64
C ASP A 28 18.00 21.38 1.96
N ALA A 29 17.02 20.48 1.88
CA ALA A 29 15.82 20.61 1.07
C ALA A 29 14.61 21.11 1.87
N ALA A 30 13.59 21.53 1.13
CA ALA A 30 12.26 21.81 1.63
C ALA A 30 11.19 21.41 0.60
N VAL A 31 9.97 21.17 1.09
CA VAL A 31 8.79 20.86 0.29
C VAL A 31 7.65 21.76 0.75
N VAL A 32 6.93 22.38 -0.18
CA VAL A 32 5.71 23.14 0.14
C VAL A 32 4.51 22.35 -0.35
N ILE A 33 3.55 22.16 0.55
CA ILE A 33 2.27 21.48 0.31
C ILE A 33 1.16 22.51 0.46
N ASP A 34 0.21 22.56 -0.48
CA ASP A 34 -1.05 23.30 -0.32
C ASP A 34 -2.23 22.35 -0.52
N GLY A 35 -3.03 22.18 0.53
CA GLY A 35 -4.10 21.17 0.53
C GLY A 35 -3.53 19.74 0.41
N ASP A 36 -3.89 19.05 -0.67
CA ASP A 36 -3.52 17.66 -0.96
C ASP A 36 -2.38 17.54 -1.98
N ARG A 37 -1.72 18.65 -2.33
CA ARG A 37 -0.72 18.69 -3.41
C ARG A 37 0.59 19.31 -2.96
N ILE A 38 1.68 18.72 -3.43
CA ILE A 38 3.00 19.35 -3.42
C ILE A 38 2.99 20.44 -4.49
N VAL A 39 3.22 21.69 -4.08
CA VAL A 39 3.25 22.85 -4.98
C VAL A 39 4.66 23.36 -5.27
N TRP A 40 5.64 22.96 -4.46
CA TRP A 40 7.04 23.33 -4.66
C TRP A 40 7.99 22.33 -3.97
N VAL A 41 9.14 22.09 -4.60
CA VAL A 41 10.23 21.24 -4.08
C VAL A 41 11.56 21.89 -4.46
N GLY A 42 12.50 21.97 -3.51
CA GLY A 42 13.81 22.55 -3.79
C GLY A 42 14.68 22.70 -2.55
N ARG A 43 15.68 23.58 -2.63
CA ARG A 43 16.57 23.89 -1.52
C ARG A 43 15.87 24.73 -0.45
N CYS A 44 16.08 24.43 0.81
CA CYS A 44 15.55 25.17 1.97
C CYS A 44 15.68 26.70 1.84
N ALA A 45 16.83 27.18 1.35
CA ALA A 45 17.10 28.62 1.16
C ALA A 45 16.21 29.31 0.11
N GLU A 46 15.58 28.53 -0.78
CA GLU A 46 14.74 29.01 -1.88
C GLU A 46 13.25 28.75 -1.62
N ALA A 47 12.91 28.17 -0.47
CA ALA A 47 11.55 27.79 -0.14
C ALA A 47 10.63 29.02 -0.02
N PRO A 48 9.50 29.06 -0.73
CA PRO A 48 8.47 30.08 -0.52
C PRO A 48 7.94 30.09 0.91
N ALA A 49 7.46 31.24 1.36
CA ALA A 49 6.72 31.32 2.63
C ALA A 49 5.41 30.51 2.53
N ALA A 50 5.05 29.87 3.64
CA ALA A 50 3.81 29.10 3.79
C ALA A 50 3.10 29.51 5.09
N ASP A 51 1.83 29.12 5.25
CA ASP A 51 1.04 29.46 6.43
C ASP A 51 1.59 28.80 7.71
N TYR A 52 2.18 27.60 7.56
CA TYR A 52 2.77 26.82 8.66
C TYR A 52 4.11 26.23 8.24
N GLN A 53 4.95 25.94 9.24
CA GLN A 53 6.24 25.30 9.04
C GLN A 53 6.36 24.05 9.93
N ALA A 54 6.85 22.96 9.34
CA ALA A 54 7.27 21.76 10.03
C ALA A 54 8.77 21.56 9.83
N ASP A 55 9.55 21.50 10.91
CA ASP A 55 11.00 21.31 10.87
C ASP A 55 11.34 19.82 10.95
N MET A 56 12.09 19.32 9.97
CA MET A 56 12.47 17.91 9.88
C MET A 56 13.81 17.60 10.56
N THR A 57 14.49 18.58 11.15
CA THR A 57 15.71 18.42 11.96
C THR A 57 16.84 17.68 11.23
N GLY A 58 16.93 17.83 9.91
CA GLY A 58 17.91 17.15 9.07
C GLY A 58 17.53 15.72 8.68
N ALA A 59 16.29 15.28 8.91
CA ALA A 59 15.83 13.95 8.52
C ALA A 59 15.87 13.72 7.00
N CYS A 60 15.88 12.45 6.60
CA CYS A 60 15.70 12.04 5.22
C CYS A 60 14.21 11.88 4.90
N ILE A 61 13.76 12.41 3.76
CA ILE A 61 12.41 12.22 3.26
C ILE A 61 12.48 11.56 1.89
N ILE A 62 11.62 10.56 1.69
CA ILE A 62 11.42 9.85 0.42
C ILE A 62 9.92 9.81 0.11
N PRO A 63 9.52 9.59 -1.14
CA PRO A 63 8.10 9.40 -1.46
C PRO A 63 7.60 8.12 -0.78
N GLY A 64 6.32 8.12 -0.44
CA GLY A 64 5.67 6.92 0.10
C GLY A 64 5.78 5.73 -0.85
N PHE A 65 5.89 4.53 -0.31
CA PHE A 65 5.98 3.33 -1.14
C PHE A 65 4.66 3.03 -1.85
N VAL A 66 4.78 2.41 -3.02
CA VAL A 66 3.68 1.91 -3.84
C VAL A 66 3.83 0.40 -3.93
N ASP A 67 2.93 -0.34 -3.29
CA ASP A 67 2.85 -1.79 -3.43
C ASP A 67 1.87 -2.13 -4.57
N SER A 68 2.42 -2.43 -5.74
CA SER A 68 1.63 -2.75 -6.93
C SER A 68 1.19 -4.22 -6.98
N HIS A 69 1.35 -5.03 -5.92
CA HIS A 69 0.89 -6.40 -5.96
C HIS A 69 0.65 -7.03 -4.58
N SER A 70 -0.57 -6.88 -4.07
CA SER A 70 -0.98 -7.57 -2.84
C SER A 70 -2.31 -8.31 -2.98
N HIS A 71 -2.55 -9.26 -2.08
CA HIS A 71 -3.83 -9.96 -1.90
C HIS A 71 -4.27 -9.87 -0.44
N PRO A 72 -4.72 -8.70 0.06
CA PRO A 72 -4.93 -8.47 1.48
C PRO A 72 -6.29 -9.00 1.98
N VAL A 73 -7.20 -9.38 1.08
CA VAL A 73 -8.53 -9.90 1.43
C VAL A 73 -8.53 -11.42 1.47
N PHE A 74 -8.20 -12.00 2.63
CA PHE A 74 -8.21 -13.45 2.85
C PHE A 74 -8.52 -13.80 4.31
N ALA A 75 -8.75 -15.08 4.59
CA ALA A 75 -8.92 -15.56 5.96
C ALA A 75 -8.02 -16.76 6.30
N GLY A 76 -7.58 -16.77 7.55
CA GLY A 76 -6.65 -17.75 8.12
C GLY A 76 -5.23 -17.63 7.59
N ASP A 77 -4.36 -18.51 8.06
CA ASP A 77 -2.94 -18.52 7.73
C ASP A 77 -2.48 -19.90 7.23
N ARG A 78 -1.21 -19.96 6.84
CA ARG A 78 -0.49 -21.16 6.38
C ARG A 78 0.82 -21.37 7.14
N SER A 79 0.88 -20.92 8.39
CA SER A 79 2.10 -20.99 9.21
C SER A 79 2.47 -22.43 9.53
N ASP A 80 1.48 -23.29 9.74
CA ASP A 80 1.68 -24.74 9.91
C ASP A 80 2.23 -25.43 8.65
N GLU A 81 1.80 -25.03 7.45
CA GLU A 81 2.40 -25.52 6.20
C GLU A 81 3.84 -25.02 6.04
N PHE A 82 4.13 -23.79 6.50
CA PHE A 82 5.49 -23.27 6.56
C PHE A 82 6.36 -24.08 7.53
N ASP A 83 5.86 -24.38 8.74
CA ASP A 83 6.55 -25.18 9.75
C ASP A 83 6.82 -26.61 9.28
N ALA A 84 5.82 -27.25 8.65
CA ALA A 84 5.96 -28.59 8.08
C ALA A 84 7.07 -28.62 7.01
N ARG A 85 7.12 -27.59 6.15
CA ARG A 85 8.17 -27.45 5.13
C ARG A 85 9.55 -27.24 5.75
N MET A 86 9.67 -26.41 6.78
CA MET A 86 10.94 -26.17 7.47
C MET A 86 11.45 -27.43 8.18
N ASN A 87 10.55 -28.31 8.62
CA ASN A 87 10.88 -29.59 9.24
C ASN A 87 11.07 -30.75 8.24
N GLY A 88 11.09 -30.48 6.93
CA GLY A 88 11.30 -31.50 5.89
C GLY A 88 10.16 -32.51 5.77
N GLN A 89 8.97 -32.21 6.28
CA GLN A 89 7.80 -33.07 6.16
C GLN A 89 7.30 -33.06 4.71
N LYS A 90 6.74 -34.20 4.27
CA LYS A 90 6.10 -34.28 2.95
C LYS A 90 4.93 -33.29 2.91
N TYR A 91 4.82 -32.58 1.78
CA TYR A 91 3.77 -31.62 1.54
C TYR A 91 2.41 -32.33 1.39
N GLU A 92 1.66 -32.43 2.48
CA GLU A 92 0.26 -32.87 2.49
C GLU A 92 -0.62 -31.67 2.07
N ALA A 93 -1.38 -31.86 0.98
CA ALA A 93 -1.88 -30.76 0.16
C ALA A 93 -3.16 -30.09 0.71
N GLY A 94 -3.01 -28.83 1.14
CA GLY A 94 -4.11 -27.84 1.19
C GLY A 94 -3.80 -26.65 0.28
N GLY A 95 -2.62 -26.07 0.45
CA GLY A 95 -2.09 -25.05 -0.46
C GLY A 95 -3.02 -23.85 -0.59
N ILE A 96 -3.14 -23.30 -1.80
CA ILE A 96 -4.07 -22.20 -2.06
C ILE A 96 -5.54 -22.59 -1.78
N LEU A 97 -5.90 -23.86 -1.96
CA LEU A 97 -7.29 -24.32 -1.75
C LEU A 97 -7.72 -24.23 -0.29
N ARG A 98 -6.78 -24.33 0.66
CA ARG A 98 -7.04 -24.08 2.08
C ARG A 98 -7.42 -22.62 2.33
N THR A 99 -6.63 -21.67 1.80
CA THR A 99 -6.94 -20.24 1.89
C THR A 99 -8.27 -19.93 1.22
N VAL A 100 -8.54 -20.53 0.06
CA VAL A 100 -9.82 -20.39 -0.64
C VAL A 100 -10.98 -20.85 0.24
N ARG A 101 -10.89 -22.06 0.81
CA ARG A 101 -11.93 -22.59 1.70
C ARG A 101 -12.18 -21.68 2.90
N ARG A 102 -11.12 -21.27 3.60
CA ARG A 102 -11.24 -20.37 4.78
C ARG A 102 -11.84 -19.01 4.40
N THR A 103 -11.45 -18.47 3.25
CA THR A 103 -11.94 -17.18 2.75
C THR A 103 -13.42 -17.24 2.33
N ARG A 104 -13.86 -18.36 1.75
CA ARG A 104 -15.28 -18.63 1.48
C ARG A 104 -16.11 -18.68 2.75
N GLU A 105 -15.64 -19.45 3.75
CA GLU A 105 -16.32 -19.64 5.04
C GLU A 105 -16.30 -18.39 5.93
N ALA A 106 -15.36 -17.46 5.71
CA ALA A 106 -15.24 -16.23 6.49
C ALA A 106 -16.39 -15.23 6.28
N SER A 107 -16.79 -14.59 7.38
CA SER A 107 -17.73 -13.49 7.39
C SER A 107 -17.09 -12.23 6.78
N VAL A 108 -17.94 -11.34 6.24
CA VAL A 108 -17.50 -10.03 5.71
C VAL A 108 -16.74 -9.22 6.78
N GLY A 109 -17.26 -9.20 8.02
CA GLY A 109 -16.61 -8.46 9.11
C GLY A 109 -15.23 -9.01 9.51
N LEU A 110 -15.01 -10.33 9.41
CA LEU A 110 -13.68 -10.89 9.63
C LEU A 110 -12.71 -10.49 8.51
N LEU A 111 -13.14 -10.58 7.25
CA LEU A 111 -12.33 -10.21 6.09
C LEU A 111 -11.94 -8.72 6.12
N ASP A 112 -12.88 -7.87 6.52
CA ASP A 112 -12.67 -6.45 6.70
C ASP A 112 -11.64 -6.15 7.81
N ALA A 113 -11.79 -6.78 8.97
CA ALA A 113 -10.85 -6.63 10.08
C ALA A 113 -9.42 -7.10 9.72
N VAL A 114 -9.31 -8.23 9.01
CA VAL A 114 -8.01 -8.74 8.54
C VAL A 114 -7.37 -7.78 7.54
N MET A 115 -8.12 -7.32 6.54
CA MET A 115 -7.63 -6.35 5.56
C MET A 115 -7.18 -5.06 6.25
N THR A 116 -7.97 -4.53 7.19
CA THR A 116 -7.63 -3.33 7.95
C THR A 116 -6.27 -3.49 8.65
N GLY A 117 -6.06 -4.59 9.37
CA GLY A 117 -4.79 -4.85 10.05
C GLY A 117 -3.61 -4.93 9.09
N ILE A 118 -3.78 -5.52 7.90
CA ILE A 118 -2.73 -5.57 6.87
C ILE A 118 -2.42 -4.17 6.35
N LEU A 119 -3.44 -3.36 6.07
CA LEU A 119 -3.28 -1.99 5.57
C LEU A 119 -2.59 -1.08 6.60
N ASP A 120 -2.90 -1.25 7.88
CA ASP A 120 -2.26 -0.51 8.98
C ASP A 120 -0.77 -0.86 9.06
N GLU A 121 -0.41 -2.14 8.99
CA GLU A 121 1.01 -2.57 8.96
C GLU A 121 1.75 -2.07 7.71
N MET A 122 1.10 -2.08 6.54
CA MET A 122 1.64 -1.51 5.32
C MET A 122 1.90 0.00 5.47
N ALA A 123 0.96 0.74 6.08
CA ALA A 123 1.09 2.17 6.33
C ALA A 123 2.24 2.46 7.30
N LEU A 124 2.38 1.69 8.38
CA LEU A 124 3.50 1.78 9.32
C LEU A 124 4.86 1.50 8.64
N GLY A 125 4.87 0.63 7.64
CA GLY A 125 6.04 0.37 6.77
C GLY A 125 6.34 1.47 5.74
N GLY A 126 5.50 2.51 5.65
CA GLY A 126 5.66 3.62 4.70
C GLY A 126 4.95 3.43 3.36
N THR A 127 4.14 2.37 3.20
CA THR A 127 3.30 2.19 2.01
C THR A 127 2.13 3.16 2.05
N THR A 128 2.03 3.99 1.01
CA THR A 128 0.99 5.02 0.91
C THR A 128 -0.07 4.68 -0.14
N THR A 129 0.30 3.81 -1.08
CA THR A 129 -0.57 3.29 -2.13
C THR A 129 -0.36 1.79 -2.24
N VAL A 130 -1.43 1.02 -2.24
CA VAL A 130 -1.39 -0.44 -2.41
C VAL A 130 -2.40 -0.85 -3.48
N GLU A 131 -2.11 -1.91 -4.22
CA GLU A 131 -3.09 -2.63 -5.03
C GLU A 131 -3.58 -3.87 -4.28
N ALA A 132 -4.88 -3.91 -3.96
CA ALA A 132 -5.50 -5.03 -3.25
C ALA A 132 -6.33 -5.97 -4.14
N LYS A 133 -5.76 -7.12 -4.53
CA LYS A 133 -6.42 -8.12 -5.38
C LYS A 133 -7.37 -9.04 -4.63
N THR A 134 -8.38 -9.52 -5.34
CA THR A 134 -9.21 -10.67 -4.95
C THR A 134 -8.56 -11.98 -5.48
N GLY A 135 -9.32 -13.06 -5.71
CA GLY A 135 -8.78 -14.33 -6.24
C GLY A 135 -8.75 -15.50 -5.26
N TYR A 136 -9.05 -15.28 -3.97
CA TYR A 136 -9.24 -16.36 -3.00
C TYR A 136 -10.70 -16.86 -2.91
N GLY A 137 -11.58 -16.40 -3.80
CA GLY A 137 -12.92 -16.93 -3.95
C GLY A 137 -12.96 -18.10 -4.93
N LEU A 138 -12.41 -17.95 -6.13
CA LEU A 138 -12.50 -18.93 -7.24
C LEU A 138 -13.95 -19.33 -7.60
N ASP A 139 -14.92 -18.50 -7.23
CA ASP A 139 -16.32 -18.54 -7.61
C ASP A 139 -16.87 -17.10 -7.59
N ILE A 140 -17.91 -16.84 -8.39
CA ILE A 140 -18.42 -15.48 -8.61
C ILE A 140 -18.90 -14.84 -7.31
N GLU A 141 -19.66 -15.59 -6.50
CA GLU A 141 -20.27 -15.07 -5.27
C GLU A 141 -19.20 -14.59 -4.29
N THR A 142 -18.15 -15.39 -4.09
CA THR A 142 -17.06 -15.06 -3.19
C THR A 142 -16.18 -13.96 -3.76
N GLU A 143 -15.87 -13.94 -5.05
CA GLU A 143 -15.11 -12.84 -5.65
C GLU A 143 -15.84 -11.50 -5.51
N VAL A 144 -17.17 -11.47 -5.69
CA VAL A 144 -17.99 -10.27 -5.44
C VAL A 144 -18.00 -9.88 -3.95
N LYS A 145 -18.00 -10.87 -3.04
CA LYS A 145 -17.86 -10.61 -1.60
C LYS A 145 -16.53 -9.93 -1.28
N LEU A 146 -15.42 -10.45 -1.79
CA LEU A 146 -14.08 -9.90 -1.56
C LEU A 146 -13.90 -8.53 -2.20
N ALA A 147 -14.45 -8.34 -3.40
CA ALA A 147 -14.50 -7.06 -4.11
C ALA A 147 -15.18 -5.97 -3.27
N ARG A 148 -16.32 -6.29 -2.66
CA ARG A 148 -17.07 -5.35 -1.81
C ARG A 148 -16.29 -4.97 -0.56
N VAL A 149 -15.64 -5.94 0.09
CA VAL A 149 -14.73 -5.66 1.21
C VAL A 149 -13.63 -4.71 0.76
N ALA A 150 -12.89 -5.03 -0.30
CA ALA A 150 -11.81 -4.19 -0.81
C ALA A 150 -12.29 -2.77 -1.16
N SER A 151 -13.45 -2.63 -1.78
CA SER A 151 -14.03 -1.34 -2.16
C SER A 151 -14.43 -0.46 -0.97
N SER A 152 -14.61 -1.02 0.23
CA SER A 152 -14.90 -0.22 1.42
C SER A 152 -13.68 0.51 1.99
N HIS A 153 -12.48 0.20 1.49
CA HIS A 153 -11.19 0.79 1.90
C HIS A 153 -10.65 1.83 0.91
N THR A 154 -11.40 2.14 -0.15
CA THR A 154 -10.95 3.06 -1.20
C THR A 154 -12.12 3.77 -1.86
N ASP A 155 -11.86 4.99 -2.35
CA ASP A 155 -12.76 5.68 -3.27
C ASP A 155 -12.41 5.37 -4.76
N GLU A 156 -11.25 4.74 -5.00
CA GLU A 156 -10.75 4.40 -6.34
C GLU A 156 -10.86 2.91 -6.63
N VAL A 157 -11.63 2.58 -7.66
CA VAL A 157 -11.76 1.21 -8.21
C VAL A 157 -11.39 1.23 -9.69
N PRO A 158 -10.10 1.04 -10.04
CA PRO A 158 -9.69 0.87 -11.43
C PRO A 158 -10.37 -0.34 -12.07
N SER A 159 -10.63 -0.24 -13.37
CA SER A 159 -11.39 -1.20 -14.16
C SER A 159 -10.90 -2.65 -14.03
N TRP A 160 -11.85 -3.58 -14.08
CA TRP A 160 -11.67 -5.02 -14.24
C TRP A 160 -10.55 -5.38 -15.23
N ALA A 161 -9.51 -6.09 -14.76
CA ALA A 161 -8.48 -6.66 -15.62
C ALA A 161 -8.33 -8.16 -15.31
N PRO A 162 -8.57 -9.07 -16.28
CA PRO A 162 -8.32 -10.49 -16.08
C PRO A 162 -6.81 -10.75 -16.03
N THR A 163 -6.29 -11.21 -14.89
CA THR A 163 -4.91 -11.70 -14.78
C THR A 163 -4.88 -13.21 -15.04
N SER A 164 -4.57 -13.61 -16.27
CA SER A 164 -4.30 -15.02 -16.60
C SER A 164 -2.81 -15.33 -16.46
N SER A 165 -2.42 -16.03 -15.39
CA SER A 165 -1.12 -16.70 -15.30
C SER A 165 -1.32 -18.22 -15.40
N GLY A 166 -1.34 -18.74 -16.63
CA GLY A 166 -1.29 -20.18 -16.92
C GLY A 166 -2.09 -20.62 -18.16
N PRO A 167 -1.62 -21.62 -18.94
CA PRO A 167 -2.30 -22.06 -20.14
C PRO A 167 -3.51 -22.95 -19.83
N SER A 168 -4.62 -22.63 -20.48
CA SER A 168 -5.86 -23.41 -20.63
C SER A 168 -6.82 -23.53 -19.42
N THR A 169 -8.07 -23.16 -19.74
CA THR A 169 -9.35 -23.45 -19.07
C THR A 169 -9.67 -22.68 -17.76
N SER A 170 -10.54 -21.68 -17.94
CA SER A 170 -11.47 -21.10 -16.96
C SER A 170 -10.97 -20.92 -15.52
N ARG A 171 -10.06 -19.97 -15.32
CA ARG A 171 -9.86 -19.35 -14.00
C ARG A 171 -10.11 -17.85 -14.14
N THR A 172 -11.33 -17.43 -13.86
CA THR A 172 -11.65 -16.03 -13.57
C THR A 172 -11.08 -15.72 -12.18
N SER A 173 -9.78 -15.40 -12.12
CA SER A 173 -9.31 -14.55 -11.05
C SER A 173 -9.96 -13.19 -11.31
N THR A 174 -10.83 -12.79 -10.40
CA THR A 174 -11.31 -11.42 -10.39
C THR A 174 -10.20 -10.62 -9.73
N SER A 175 -9.83 -9.49 -10.33
CA SER A 175 -8.94 -8.51 -9.72
C SER A 175 -9.78 -7.25 -9.58
N VAL A 176 -10.23 -6.99 -8.35
CA VAL A 176 -10.68 -5.64 -8.00
C VAL A 176 -9.46 -4.86 -7.63
N TRP A 177 -9.30 -3.70 -8.25
CA TRP A 177 -8.21 -2.78 -7.96
C TRP A 177 -8.73 -1.82 -6.91
N CYS A 178 -7.95 -1.59 -5.87
CA CYS A 178 -8.28 -0.66 -4.81
C CYS A 178 -7.00 0.11 -4.54
N ALA A 179 -6.94 1.37 -4.99
CA ALA A 179 -5.83 2.29 -4.76
C ALA A 179 -6.17 3.17 -3.55
N GLY A 180 -6.09 2.60 -2.35
CA GLY A 180 -6.36 3.33 -1.12
C GLY A 180 -5.18 4.22 -0.73
N ARG A 181 -5.46 5.47 -0.34
CA ARG A 181 -4.54 6.27 0.48
C ARG A 181 -4.45 5.60 1.86
N CYS A 182 -3.44 4.75 2.08
CA CYS A 182 -3.18 4.15 3.40
C CYS A 182 -2.91 5.23 4.48
N CYS A 183 -2.56 6.44 4.05
CA CYS A 183 -2.37 7.59 4.94
C CYS A 183 -3.71 8.29 5.23
N LYS A 184 -4.46 7.81 6.24
CA LYS A 184 -5.04 8.79 7.19
C LYS A 184 -3.87 9.54 7.84
N PRO A 185 -3.98 10.83 8.22
CA PRO A 185 -2.84 11.67 8.54
C PRO A 185 -2.07 11.14 9.75
N TYR A 186 -1.14 10.23 9.50
CA TYR A 186 -0.10 9.79 10.41
C TYR A 186 1.06 10.77 10.25
N VAL A 187 0.76 12.05 10.45
CA VAL A 187 1.77 13.01 10.85
C VAL A 187 1.63 13.02 12.37
N PRO A 188 2.48 12.32 13.13
CA PRO A 188 2.60 12.66 14.53
C PRO A 188 2.99 14.13 14.52
N MET A 189 2.07 15.00 14.95
CA MET A 189 2.45 16.34 15.35
C MET A 189 3.52 16.10 16.41
N CYS A 190 4.79 16.26 16.04
CA CYS A 190 5.88 16.33 16.98
C CYS A 190 5.62 17.56 17.84
N THR A 191 4.86 17.38 18.92
CA THR A 191 4.74 18.35 19.99
C THR A 191 6.07 18.35 20.73
N GLY A 192 6.93 19.29 20.38
CA GLY A 192 8.15 19.69 21.09
C GLY A 192 8.20 21.20 21.13
#